data_AF-A0A2N2CX54-F1
#
_entry.id   AF-A0A2N2CX54-F1
#
_cell.length_a   1.000
_cell.length_b   1.000
_cell.length_c   1.000
_cell.angle_alpha   90.00
_cell.angle_beta   90.00
_cell.angle_gamma   90.00
#
_symmetry.space_group_name_H-M   'P 1'
#
loop_
_entity.id
_entity.type
_entity.pdbx_description
1 polymer ?
#
loop_
_entity_poly.entity_id
_entity_poly.type
_entity_poly.pdbx_seq_one_letter_code
_entity_poly.pdbx_strand_id
1 'polypeptide(L)'
;MGNKSKSIDRRKISKRHNVRGFTLMEIIVVIAVLGALAALAIPRFTGVLENSQKNTDQANIRIVESAVELYKAEVGDIPAEVKTFNELVEELNDKGYLKNTEVKAVTKGKIFTYNAGTKQISLTAGP
;
A
#
# COMPACT_ATOMS: atom_id res chain seq x y z
N MET A 1 -54.71 -75.57 -22.13
CA MET A 1 -54.10 -74.23 -22.29
C MET A 1 -53.71 -73.74 -20.90
N GLY A 2 -52.46 -73.62 -20.46
CA GLY A 2 -51.23 -73.30 -21.17
C GLY A 2 -51.10 -71.80 -21.35
N ASN A 3 -50.65 -71.02 -20.34
CA ASN A 3 -49.60 -70.02 -20.58
C ASN A 3 -48.91 -69.48 -19.31
N LYS A 4 -47.73 -70.05 -19.08
CA LYS A 4 -46.44 -69.45 -18.69
C LYS A 4 -46.42 -68.26 -17.71
N SER A 5 -46.01 -68.62 -16.48
CA SER A 5 -45.18 -67.80 -15.59
C SER A 5 -44.12 -67.04 -16.37
N LYS A 6 -44.19 -65.71 -16.35
CA LYS A 6 -43.21 -64.81 -16.97
C LYS A 6 -42.31 -64.26 -15.87
N SER A 7 -41.22 -64.99 -15.61
CA SER A 7 -40.14 -64.57 -14.73
C SER A 7 -39.40 -63.38 -15.35
N ILE A 8 -39.65 -62.18 -14.84
CA ILE A 8 -38.88 -60.99 -15.21
C ILE A 8 -37.62 -60.95 -14.34
N ASP A 9 -36.53 -61.56 -14.84
CA ASP A 9 -35.18 -61.44 -14.29
C ASP A 9 -34.68 -60.00 -14.47
N ARG A 10 -34.86 -59.16 -13.45
CA ARG A 10 -34.28 -57.82 -13.40
C ARG A 10 -32.85 -57.90 -12.86
N ARG A 11 -31.89 -58.30 -13.69
CA ARG A 11 -30.47 -58.06 -13.39
C ARG A 11 -30.20 -56.56 -13.41
N LYS A 12 -30.32 -55.92 -12.26
CA LYS A 12 -29.78 -54.58 -12.00
C LYS A 12 -28.25 -54.68 -12.08
N ILE A 13 -27.68 -54.28 -13.21
CA ILE A 13 -26.23 -54.06 -13.34
C ILE A 13 -25.90 -52.80 -12.55
N SER A 14 -25.48 -52.96 -11.30
CA SER A 14 -24.91 -51.86 -10.53
C SER A 14 -23.51 -51.56 -11.05
N LYS A 15 -23.39 -50.54 -11.91
CA LYS A 15 -22.09 -49.93 -12.22
C LYS A 15 -21.56 -49.31 -10.93
N ARG A 16 -20.64 -50.00 -10.25
CA ARG A 16 -19.84 -49.39 -9.18
C ARG A 16 -19.01 -48.28 -9.83
N HIS A 17 -19.44 -47.04 -9.68
CA HIS A 17 -18.57 -45.90 -9.94
C HIS A 17 -17.41 -45.99 -8.97
N ASN A 18 -16.25 -46.38 -9.50
CA ASN A 18 -15.02 -46.44 -8.72
C ASN A 18 -14.53 -45.00 -8.56
N VAL A 19 -15.11 -44.29 -7.58
CA VAL A 19 -14.71 -42.93 -7.26
C VAL A 19 -13.33 -43.03 -6.62
N ARG A 20 -12.28 -42.81 -7.42
CA ARG A 20 -10.91 -42.70 -6.93
C ARG A 20 -10.83 -41.44 -6.08
N GLY A 21 -10.74 -41.60 -4.77
CA GLY A 21 -10.48 -40.50 -3.84
C GLY A 21 -9.02 -40.04 -3.94
N PHE A 22 -8.78 -38.77 -3.60
CA PHE A 22 -7.43 -38.22 -3.48
C PHE A 22 -6.62 -38.97 -2.43
N THR A 23 -5.33 -39.15 -2.68
CA THR A 23 -4.43 -39.78 -1.71
C THR A 23 -4.02 -38.77 -0.63
N LEU A 24 -3.76 -39.24 0.59
CA LEU A 24 -3.23 -38.38 1.66
C LEU A 24 -1.88 -37.77 1.28
N MET A 25 -1.07 -38.53 0.54
CA MET A 25 0.23 -38.06 0.04
C MET A 25 0.09 -36.89 -0.94
N GLU A 26 -0.96 -36.87 -1.76
CA GLU A 26 -1.23 -35.74 -2.66
C GLU A 26 -1.43 -34.44 -1.89
N ILE A 27 -2.21 -34.48 -0.81
CA ILE A 27 -2.48 -33.28 0.00
C ILE A 27 -1.23 -32.88 0.80
N ILE A 28 -0.45 -33.84 1.31
CA ILE A 28 0.80 -33.56 2.04
C ILE A 28 1.82 -32.83 1.15
N VAL A 29 2.02 -33.29 -0.08
CA VAL A 29 2.96 -32.64 -1.01
C VAL A 29 2.46 -31.23 -1.40
N VAL A 30 1.15 -31.07 -1.61
CA VAL A 30 0.56 -29.76 -1.95
C VAL A 30 0.74 -28.75 -0.82
N ILE A 31 0.43 -29.11 0.43
CA ILE A 31 0.61 -28.18 1.56
C ILE A 31 2.09 -27.89 1.83
N ALA A 32 2.99 -28.85 1.57
CA ALA A 32 4.44 -28.64 1.69
C ALA A 32 4.93 -27.60 0.66
N VAL A 33 4.51 -27.72 -0.60
CA VAL A 33 4.84 -26.74 -1.65
C VAL A 33 4.20 -25.39 -1.37
N LEU A 34 2.93 -25.33 -0.95
CA LEU A 34 2.26 -24.08 -0.59
C LEU A 34 2.94 -23.39 0.61
N GLY A 35 3.37 -24.16 1.63
CA GLY A 35 4.13 -23.65 2.77
C GLY A 35 5.49 -23.07 2.37
N ALA A 36 6.21 -23.76 1.47
CA ALA A 36 7.48 -23.26 0.95
C ALA A 36 7.32 -21.96 0.13
N LEU A 37 6.28 -21.87 -0.72
CA LEU A 37 5.99 -20.67 -1.50
C LEU A 37 5.57 -19.49 -0.60
N ALA A 38 4.75 -19.74 0.42
CA ALA A 38 4.32 -18.71 1.37
C ALA A 38 5.51 -18.10 2.14
N ALA A 39 6.50 -18.91 2.53
CA ALA A 39 7.71 -18.43 3.20
C ALA A 39 8.53 -17.45 2.35
N LEU A 40 8.54 -17.63 1.02
CA LEU A 40 9.31 -16.80 0.09
C LEU A 40 8.56 -15.54 -0.37
N ALA A 41 7.23 -15.51 -0.26
CA ALA A 41 6.39 -14.44 -0.82
C ALA A 41 6.32 -13.17 0.07
N ILE A 42 6.45 -13.32 1.39
CA ILE A 42 6.24 -12.23 2.37
C ILE A 42 7.31 -11.11 2.35
N PRO A 43 8.63 -11.38 2.25
CA PRO A 43 9.65 -10.40 2.64
C PRO A 43 9.87 -9.23 1.66
N ARG A 44 9.19 -9.18 0.52
CA ARG A 44 9.53 -8.23 -0.55
C ARG A 44 8.81 -6.87 -0.50
N PHE A 45 7.76 -6.72 0.30
CA PHE A 45 6.90 -5.54 0.24
C PHE A 45 7.36 -4.36 1.12
N THR A 46 8.13 -4.61 2.17
CA THR A 46 8.46 -3.58 3.17
C THR A 46 9.44 -2.53 2.63
N GLY A 47 10.54 -2.94 2.00
CA GLY A 47 11.55 -1.99 1.50
C GLY A 47 11.06 -1.11 0.35
N VAL A 48 10.17 -1.64 -0.52
CA VAL A 48 9.56 -0.86 -1.61
C VAL A 48 8.63 0.21 -1.03
N LEU A 49 7.85 -0.13 -0.02
CA LEU A 49 6.96 0.81 0.65
C LEU A 49 7.75 1.94 1.33
N GLU A 50 8.80 1.61 2.07
CA GLU A 50 9.65 2.61 2.74
C GLU A 50 10.31 3.56 1.74
N ASN A 51 10.83 3.05 0.63
CA ASN A 51 11.43 3.89 -0.41
C ASN A 51 10.38 4.78 -1.09
N SER A 52 9.19 4.26 -1.35
CA SER A 52 8.09 5.05 -1.90
C SER A 52 7.71 6.20 -0.96
N GLN A 53 7.62 5.95 0.35
CA GLN A 53 7.30 6.98 1.34
C GLN A 53 8.37 8.08 1.36
N LYS A 54 9.66 7.71 1.37
CA LYS A 54 10.76 8.67 1.31
C LYS A 54 10.73 9.52 0.04
N ASN A 55 10.46 8.90 -1.11
CA ASN A 55 10.38 9.62 -2.38
C ASN A 55 9.21 10.61 -2.40
N THR A 56 8.05 10.21 -1.85
CA THR A 56 6.90 11.10 -1.70
C THR A 56 7.21 12.28 -0.78
N ASP A 57 7.89 12.04 0.35
CA ASP A 57 8.28 13.12 1.26
C ASP A 57 9.25 14.11 0.61
N GLN A 58 10.22 13.61 -0.15
CA GLN A 58 11.13 14.48 -0.91
C GLN A 58 10.39 15.28 -2.00
N ALA A 59 9.42 14.67 -2.68
CA ALA A 59 8.61 15.37 -3.67
C ALA A 59 7.76 16.46 -3.01
N ASN A 60 7.15 16.18 -1.86
CA ASN A 60 6.38 17.15 -1.07
C ASN A 60 7.24 18.33 -0.63
N ILE A 61 8.46 18.08 -0.13
CA ILE A 61 9.40 19.16 0.21
C ILE A 61 9.67 20.04 -1.00
N ARG A 62 10.01 19.45 -2.16
CA ARG A 62 10.30 20.20 -3.39
C ARG A 62 9.13 21.05 -3.86
N ILE A 63 7.89 20.56 -3.71
CA ILE A 63 6.69 21.31 -4.06
C ILE A 63 6.59 22.58 -3.20
N VAL A 64 6.80 22.45 -1.88
CA VAL A 64 6.74 23.59 -0.97
C VAL A 64 7.94 24.53 -1.19
N GLU A 65 9.14 24.01 -1.41
CA GLU A 65 10.32 24.81 -1.77
C GLU A 65 10.09 25.62 -3.04
N SER A 66 9.51 25.02 -4.08
CA SER A 66 9.16 25.72 -5.32
C SER A 66 8.15 26.84 -5.07
N ALA A 67 7.14 26.60 -4.21
CA ALA A 67 6.18 27.62 -3.82
C ALA A 67 6.84 28.77 -3.04
N VAL A 68 7.79 28.47 -2.16
CA VAL A 68 8.60 29.48 -1.44
C VAL A 68 9.45 30.30 -2.42
N GLU A 69 10.07 29.67 -3.40
CA GLU A 69 10.86 30.36 -4.43
C GLU A 69 9.99 31.29 -5.28
N LEU A 70 8.80 30.86 -5.68
CA LEU A 70 7.84 31.69 -6.41
C LEU A 70 7.35 32.87 -5.58
N TYR A 71 6.97 32.64 -4.33
CA TYR A 71 6.61 33.71 -3.39
C TYR A 71 7.74 34.73 -3.27
N LYS A 72 8.98 34.24 -3.14
CA LYS A 72 10.17 35.09 -3.03
C LYS A 72 10.46 35.92 -4.27
N ALA A 73 10.17 35.38 -5.45
CA ALA A 73 10.35 36.08 -6.70
C ALA A 73 9.33 37.24 -6.86
N GLU A 74 8.11 37.09 -6.35
CA GLU A 74 7.02 38.05 -6.54
C GLU A 74 6.85 39.06 -5.40
N VAL A 75 6.87 38.57 -4.16
CA VAL A 75 6.57 39.36 -2.95
C VAL A 75 7.83 39.74 -2.18
N GLY A 76 8.90 38.95 -2.35
CA GLY A 76 10.12 39.06 -1.55
C GLY A 76 10.14 38.04 -0.41
N ASP A 77 10.85 38.35 0.67
CA ASP A 77 11.13 37.34 1.68
C ASP A 77 9.90 36.83 2.47
N ILE A 78 9.98 35.57 2.93
CA ILE A 78 8.99 34.97 3.84
C ILE A 78 8.92 35.84 5.11
N PRO A 79 7.71 36.22 5.58
CA PRO A 79 7.53 37.02 6.79
C PRO A 79 8.21 36.39 8.02
N ALA A 80 8.81 37.22 8.88
CA ALA A 80 9.57 36.75 10.05
C ALA A 80 8.68 36.13 11.14
N GLU A 81 7.37 36.38 11.07
CA GLU A 81 6.34 35.81 11.92
C GLU A 81 6.15 34.31 11.66
N VAL A 82 6.43 33.85 10.43
CA VAL A 82 6.35 32.45 10.03
C VAL A 82 7.54 31.68 10.59
N LYS A 83 7.29 30.80 11.57
CA LYS A 83 8.31 30.06 12.30
C LYS A 83 8.18 28.55 12.14
N THR A 84 6.99 28.05 11.89
CA THR A 84 6.71 26.62 11.76
C THR A 84 6.40 26.23 10.32
N PHE A 85 6.52 24.93 10.02
CA PHE A 85 6.19 24.41 8.70
C PHE A 85 4.69 24.58 8.38
N ASN A 86 3.81 24.44 9.37
CA ASN A 86 2.37 24.60 9.15
C ASN A 86 2.03 26.06 8.83
N GLU A 87 2.59 27.02 9.57
CA GLU A 87 2.43 28.45 9.28
C GLU A 87 2.95 28.81 7.88
N LEU A 88 4.05 28.19 7.45
CA LEU A 88 4.58 28.39 6.10
C LEU A 88 3.62 27.88 5.02
N VAL A 89 3.07 26.67 5.20
CA VAL A 89 2.11 26.09 4.26
C VAL A 89 0.83 26.92 4.20
N GLU A 90 0.35 27.40 5.35
CA GLU A 90 -0.82 28.28 5.45
C GLU A 90 -0.59 29.61 4.72
N GLU A 91 0.53 30.29 4.99
CA GLU A 91 0.90 31.54 4.30
C GLU A 91 0.96 31.36 2.78
N LEU A 92 1.63 30.30 2.30
CA LEU A 92 1.74 30.03 0.86
C LEU A 92 0.40 29.67 0.23
N ASN A 93 -0.47 29.00 0.96
CA ASN A 93 -1.81 28.66 0.48
C ASN A 93 -2.72 29.90 0.42
N ASP A 94 -2.73 30.72 1.46
CA ASP A 94 -3.53 31.95 1.53
C ASP A 94 -3.14 32.95 0.44
N LYS A 95 -1.87 32.97 0.09
CA LYS A 95 -1.33 33.80 -1.00
C LYS A 95 -1.44 33.15 -2.38
N GLY A 96 -1.91 31.91 -2.47
CA GLY A 96 -2.19 31.20 -3.72
C GLY A 96 -0.99 30.53 -4.40
N TYR A 97 0.18 30.48 -3.74
CA TYR A 97 1.38 29.80 -4.26
C TYR A 97 1.37 28.29 -4.04
N LEU A 98 0.53 27.82 -3.13
CA LEU A 98 0.29 26.40 -2.85
C LEU A 98 -1.22 26.14 -2.87
N LYS A 99 -1.63 24.98 -3.39
CA LYS A 99 -3.07 24.61 -3.49
C LYS A 99 -3.48 23.54 -2.48
N ASN A 100 -2.69 23.36 -1.42
CA ASN A 100 -2.92 22.35 -0.40
C ASN A 100 -2.58 22.92 0.98
N THR A 101 -3.55 22.84 1.89
CA THR A 101 -3.44 23.25 3.30
C THR A 101 -2.76 22.19 4.16
N GLU A 102 -2.72 20.93 3.72
CA GLU A 102 -2.21 19.83 4.50
C GLU A 102 -1.11 19.07 3.75
N VAL A 103 0.13 19.56 3.89
CA VAL A 103 1.33 18.83 3.45
C VAL A 103 1.89 18.10 4.67
N LYS A 104 1.79 16.77 4.70
CA LYS A 104 2.24 15.94 5.83
C LYS A 104 3.24 14.88 5.34
N ALA A 105 4.16 14.51 6.22
CA ALA A 105 5.10 13.43 5.95
C ALA A 105 4.35 12.10 5.93
N VAL A 106 4.66 11.28 4.93
CA VAL A 106 4.12 9.94 4.72
C VAL A 106 5.01 8.90 5.41
N THR A 107 6.31 9.18 5.56
CA THR A 107 7.21 8.30 6.31
C THR A 107 6.78 8.23 7.78
N LYS A 108 6.57 7.01 8.27
CA LYS A 108 6.10 6.76 9.64
C LYS A 108 7.03 7.40 10.68
N GLY A 109 6.45 8.14 11.62
CA GLY A 109 7.18 8.78 12.72
C GLY A 109 8.06 9.96 12.29
N LYS A 110 7.81 10.54 11.11
CA LYS A 110 8.48 11.74 10.63
C LYS A 110 7.50 12.90 10.50
N ILE A 111 8.03 14.12 10.59
CA ILE A 111 7.31 15.38 10.39
C ILE A 111 8.17 16.33 9.56
N PHE A 112 7.52 17.24 8.84
CA PHE A 112 8.20 18.36 8.22
C PHE A 112 8.44 19.47 9.24
N THR A 113 9.64 20.03 9.23
CA THR A 113 10.04 21.18 10.02
C THR A 113 10.54 22.28 9.10
N TYR A 114 10.33 23.53 9.49
CA TYR A 114 10.85 24.70 8.80
C TYR A 114 11.77 25.45 9.75
N ASN A 115 12.96 25.79 9.27
CA ASN A 115 13.89 26.63 10.02
C ASN A 115 13.89 28.03 9.39
N ALA A 116 13.29 29.01 10.07
CA ALA A 116 13.21 30.38 9.59
C ALA A 116 14.59 31.07 9.43
N GLY A 117 15.60 30.66 10.19
CA GLY A 117 16.95 31.22 10.11
C GLY A 117 17.72 30.77 8.87
N THR A 118 17.63 29.49 8.52
CA THR A 118 18.25 28.94 7.31
C THR A 118 17.32 28.97 6.10
N LYS A 119 16.03 29.26 6.31
CA LYS A 119 14.94 29.20 5.33
C LYS A 119 14.84 27.83 4.63
N GLN A 120 15.14 26.76 5.36
CA GLN A 120 15.15 25.38 4.85
C GLN A 120 14.03 24.55 5.46
N ILE A 121 13.46 23.68 4.63
CA ILE A 121 12.50 22.65 5.03
C ILE A 121 13.27 21.35 5.24
N SER A 122 12.93 20.59 6.28
CA SER A 122 13.61 19.34 6.60
C SER A 122 12.66 18.31 7.17
N LEU A 123 13.04 17.04 7.05
CA LEU A 123 12.30 15.92 7.64
C LEU A 123 12.94 15.54 8.98
N THR A 124 12.19 15.65 10.07
CA THR A 124 12.65 15.35 11.44
C THR A 124 11.82 14.24 12.06
N ALA A 125 12.29 13.61 13.13
CA ALA A 125 11.45 12.69 13.91
C ALA A 125 10.24 13.44 14.48
N GLY A 126 9.06 12.83 14.37
CA GLY A 126 7.85 13.31 15.04
C GLY A 126 7.89 13.06 16.54
N PRO A 127 7.04 13.76 17.31
CA PRO A 127 6.80 13.46 18.72
C PRO A 127 6.20 12.06 18.92
#